data_AF-A0A2W2DJT7-F1
#
_entry.id   AF-A0A2W2DJT7-F1
#
_cell.length_a   1.000
_cell.length_b   1.000
_cell.length_c   1.000
_cell.angle_alpha   90.00
_cell.angle_beta   90.00
_cell.angle_gamma   90.00
#
_symmetry.space_group_name_H-M   'P 1'
#
loop_
_entity.id
_entity.type
_entity.pdbx_description
1 polymer ?
#
loop_
_entity_poly.entity_id
_entity_poly.type
_entity_poly.pdbx_seq_one_letter_code
_entity_poly.pdbx_strand_id
1 'polypeptide(L)' 'HLAQVRLRHALTLLETTALPIAEIAARTGYYDQSALTRHLKAAHGVTPAAVRR' A
#
# COMPACT_ATOMS: atom_id res chain seq x y z
N HIS A 1 -2.12 9.53 -12.87
CA HIS A 1 -0.83 9.89 -12.25
C HIS A 1 -0.83 9.79 -10.71
N LEU A 2 -1.85 10.31 -10.01
CA LEU A 2 -1.93 10.27 -8.53
C LEU A 2 -1.90 8.85 -7.93
N ALA A 3 -2.60 7.88 -8.53
CA ALA A 3 -2.63 6.50 -8.01
C ALA A 3 -1.24 5.84 -7.95
N GLN A 4 -0.38 6.11 -8.94
CA GLN A 4 1.00 5.59 -8.95
C GLN A 4 1.86 6.23 -7.86
N VAL A 5 1.67 7.53 -7.58
CA VAL A 5 2.35 8.23 -6.49
C VAL A 5 1.94 7.63 -5.14
N ARG A 6 0.64 7.40 -4.93
CA ARG A 6 0.10 6.77 -3.71
C ARG A 6 0.67 5.37 -3.50
N LEU A 7 0.71 4.55 -4.54
CA LEU A 7 1.27 3.19 -4.47
C LEU A 7 2.76 3.19 -4.15
N ARG A 8 3.55 4.05 -4.79
CA ARG A 8 4.98 4.16 -4.49
C ARG A 8 5.22 4.59 -3.04
N HIS A 9 4.46 5.54 -2.54
CA HIS A 9 4.53 5.92 -1.12
C HIS A 9 4.12 4.75 -0.20
N ALA A 10 3.08 4.00 -0.55
CA ALA A 10 2.66 2.82 0.21
C ALA A 10 3.76 1.74 0.24
N LEU A 11 4.42 1.46 -0.88
CA LEU A 11 5.54 0.53 -0.96
C LEU A 11 6.68 0.95 -0.03
N THR A 12 7.08 2.23 -0.08
CA THR A 12 8.12 2.76 0.82
C THR A 12 7.75 2.54 2.29
N LEU A 13 6.51 2.85 2.70
CA LEU A 13 6.07 2.64 4.08
C LEU A 13 5.98 1.16 4.46
N LEU A 14 5.62 0.28 3.52
CA LEU A 14 5.57 -1.16 3.74
C LEU A 14 6.96 -1.75 3.98
N GLU A 15 7.97 -1.27 3.27
CA GLU A 15 9.36 -1.74 3.35
C GLU A 15 10.13 -1.15 4.54
N THR A 16 9.83 0.07 4.94
CA THR A 16 10.65 0.83 5.91
C THR A 16 10.05 0.94 7.30
N THR A 17 8.80 0.49 7.50
CA THR A 17 8.09 0.66 8.77
C THR A 17 7.34 -0.59 9.21
N ALA A 18 7.12 -0.70 10.53
CA ALA A 18 6.27 -1.73 11.12
C ALA A 18 4.80 -1.26 11.32
N LEU A 19 4.36 -0.18 10.66
CA LEU A 19 3.00 0.35 10.82
C LEU A 19 1.94 -0.71 10.47
N PRO A 20 0.72 -0.68 11.02
CA PRO A 20 -0.36 -1.52 10.51
C PRO A 20 -0.66 -1.23 9.03
N ILE A 21 -1.03 -2.25 8.23
CA ILE A 21 -1.34 -2.04 6.79
C ILE A 21 -2.50 -1.06 6.60
N ALA A 22 -3.50 -1.10 7.50
CA ALA A 22 -4.61 -0.15 7.52
C ALA A 22 -4.16 1.30 7.73
N GLU A 23 -3.16 1.52 8.59
CA GLU A 23 -2.57 2.84 8.82
C GLU A 23 -1.82 3.34 7.57
N ILE A 24 -1.10 2.47 6.87
CA ILE A 24 -0.45 2.82 5.60
C ILE A 24 -1.49 3.19 4.54
N ALA A 25 -2.62 2.48 4.48
CA ALA A 25 -3.70 2.80 3.55
C ALA A 25 -4.22 4.23 3.80
N ALA A 26 -4.51 4.58 5.05
CA ALA A 26 -4.96 5.92 5.42
C ALA A 26 -3.93 7.00 5.05
N ARG A 27 -2.64 6.79 5.38
CA ARG A 27 -1.54 7.73 5.09
C ARG A 27 -1.29 7.94 3.59
N THR A 28 -1.66 6.97 2.77
CA THR A 28 -1.46 7.02 1.31
C THR A 28 -2.74 7.36 0.55
N GLY A 29 -3.80 7.74 1.25
CA GLY A 29 -5.05 8.23 0.67
C GLY A 29 -5.97 7.13 0.15
N TYR A 30 -5.83 5.90 0.65
CA TYR A 30 -6.80 4.82 0.44
C TYR A 30 -7.82 4.80 1.57
N TYR A 31 -9.06 4.48 1.23
CA TYR A 31 -10.17 4.41 2.18
C TYR A 31 -9.93 3.38 3.29
N ASP A 32 -9.41 2.21 2.92
CA ASP A 32 -9.10 1.11 3.83
C ASP A 32 -7.98 0.22 3.28
N GLN A 33 -7.56 -0.76 4.09
CA GLN A 33 -6.58 -1.77 3.72
C GLN A 33 -7.00 -2.56 2.47
N SER A 34 -8.30 -2.84 2.30
CA SER A 34 -8.82 -3.60 1.17
C SER A 34 -8.64 -2.84 -0.15
N ALA A 35 -8.87 -1.52 -0.14
CA ALA A 35 -8.66 -0.63 -1.27
C ALA A 35 -7.18 -0.56 -1.67
N LEU A 36 -6.28 -0.40 -0.70
CA LEU A 36 -4.83 -0.48 -0.94
C LEU A 36 -4.45 -1.82 -1.56
N THR A 37 -4.94 -2.93 -1.00
CA THR A 37 -4.63 -4.28 -1.47
C THR A 37 -5.10 -4.50 -2.91
N ARG A 38 -6.31 -4.06 -3.26
CA ARG A 38 -6.83 -4.16 -4.63
C ARG A 38 -5.96 -3.39 -5.62
N HIS A 39 -5.58 -2.15 -5.30
CA HIS A 39 -4.77 -1.32 -6.20
C HIS A 39 -3.33 -1.83 -6.30
N LEU A 40 -2.74 -2.31 -5.21
CA LEU A 40 -1.40 -2.87 -5.23
C LEU A 40 -1.35 -4.16 -6.05
N LYS A 41 -2.33 -5.05 -5.90
CA LYS A 41 -2.46 -6.24 -6.75
C LYS A 41 -2.64 -5.86 -8.22
N ALA A 42 -3.52 -4.91 -8.53
CA ALA A 42 -3.78 -4.50 -9.90
C ALA A 42 -2.55 -3.89 -10.58
N ALA A 43 -1.73 -3.14 -9.84
CA ALA A 43 -0.57 -2.44 -10.39
C ALA A 43 0.74 -3.24 -10.33
N HIS A 44 0.94 -4.09 -9.31
CA HIS A 44 2.21 -4.75 -9.00
C HIS A 44 2.10 -6.27 -8.81
N GLY A 45 0.89 -6.84 -8.86
CA GLY A 45 0.69 -8.29 -8.69
C GLY A 45 0.91 -8.83 -7.27
N VAL A 46 1.21 -7.96 -6.30
CA VAL A 46 1.55 -8.36 -4.91
C VAL A 46 0.58 -7.78 -3.88
N THR A 47 0.52 -8.41 -2.70
CA THR A 47 -0.22 -7.91 -1.54
C THR A 47 0.68 -7.11 -0.60
N PRO A 48 0.14 -6.18 0.21
CA PRO A 48 0.94 -5.46 1.19
C PRO A 48 1.64 -6.40 2.20
N ALA A 49 1.00 -7.51 2.55
CA ALA A 49 1.60 -8.53 3.42
C ALA A 49 2.77 -9.28 2.75
N ALA A 50 2.74 -9.46 1.43
CA ALA A 50 3.84 -10.10 0.70
C ALA A 50 5.07 -9.18 0.58
N VAL A 51 4.86 -7.85 0.50
CA VAL A 51 5.95 -6.86 0.49
C VAL A 51 6.71 -6.83 1.83
N ARG A 52 6.07 -7.22 2.93
CA ARG A 52 6.65 -7.18 4.30
C ARG A 52 7.38 -8.43 4.75
N ARG A 53 7.35 -9.52 3.98
CA ARG A 53 8.07 -10.74 4.38
C ARG A 53 9.58 -10.48 4.39
#